data_AF-A0A969AUK1-F1
#
_entry.id   AF-A0A969AUK1-F1
#
_cell.length_a   1.000
_cell.length_b   1.000
_cell.length_c   1.000
_cell.angle_alpha   90.00
_cell.angle_beta   90.00
_cell.angle_gamma   90.00
#
_symmetry.space_group_name_H-M   'P 1'
#
loop_
_entity.id
_entity.type
_entity.pdbx_description
1 polymer ?
#
loop_
_entity_poly.entity_id
_entity_poly.type
_entity_poly.pdbx_seq_one_letter_code
_entity_poly.pdbx_strand_id
1 'polypeptide(L)'
;MLYNLSQQDGTLSIIDTSNFRNGLIQTIRQEDLIPNRLGNDVFIEGLDGASALAVSNDDRFLYVTGQNSNTLTVFERQADQTLRLVETLKMEWRVSVDSWLQRQLN
;
A
#
# COMPACT_ATOMS: atom_id res chain seq x y z
N MET A 1 3.25 -17.29 -5.09
CA MET A 1 3.44 -16.15 -4.17
C MET A 1 2.52 -16.31 -3.00
N LEU A 2 3.04 -16.05 -1.80
CA LEU A 2 2.25 -15.90 -0.59
C LEU A 2 2.44 -14.46 -0.11
N TYR A 3 1.33 -13.78 0.19
CA TYR A 3 1.35 -12.50 0.88
C TYR A 3 0.92 -12.75 2.32
N ASN A 4 1.80 -12.40 3.26
CA ASN A 4 1.47 -12.40 4.68
C ASN A 4 1.20 -10.96 5.11
N LEU A 5 0.11 -10.76 5.86
CA LEU A 5 -0.29 -9.46 6.38
C LEU A 5 -0.47 -9.57 7.89
N SER A 6 0.30 -8.77 8.62
CA SER A 6 0.21 -8.67 10.07
C SER A 6 -0.52 -7.40 10.45
N GLN A 7 -1.71 -7.56 11.03
CA GLN A 7 -2.53 -6.44 11.49
C GLN A 7 -1.87 -5.68 12.66
N GLN A 8 -1.10 -6.38 13.51
CA GLN A 8 -0.56 -5.82 14.75
C GLN A 8 0.52 -4.75 14.52
N ASP A 9 1.36 -4.94 13.51
CA ASP A 9 2.52 -4.08 13.21
C ASP A 9 2.49 -3.50 11.78
N GLY A 10 1.42 -3.79 11.01
CA GLY A 10 1.29 -3.31 9.63
C GLY A 10 2.30 -3.94 8.67
N THR A 11 2.90 -5.07 9.03
CA THR A 11 3.89 -5.74 8.16
C THR A 11 3.19 -6.50 7.03
N LEU A 12 3.59 -6.22 5.79
CA LEU A 12 3.34 -7.00 4.59
C LEU A 12 4.63 -7.74 4.19
N SER A 13 4.59 -9.07 4.10
CA SER A 13 5.70 -9.87 3.59
C SER A 13 5.30 -10.61 2.32
N ILE A 14 6.21 -10.60 1.33
CA ILE A 14 6.07 -11.30 0.05
C ILE A 14 7.00 -12.50 0.07
N ILE A 15 6.45 -13.69 -0.16
CA ILE A 15 7.18 -14.95 -0.06
C ILE A 15 6.99 -15.79 -1.34
N ASP A 16 8.11 -16.16 -1.97
CA ASP A 16 8.23 -17.19 -2.99
C ASP A 16 8.01 -18.59 -2.44
N THR A 17 6.82 -19.10 -2.74
CA THR A 17 6.36 -20.44 -2.40
C THR A 17 7.08 -21.54 -3.19
N SER A 18 7.82 -21.21 -4.25
CA SER A 18 8.63 -22.17 -4.98
C SER A 18 10.00 -22.42 -4.33
N ASN A 19 10.45 -21.52 -3.45
CA ASN A 19 11.73 -21.60 -2.77
C ASN A 19 11.57 -21.75 -1.26
N PHE A 20 11.60 -22.99 -0.77
CA PHE A 20 11.41 -23.31 0.64
C PHE A 20 12.57 -22.91 1.57
N ARG A 21 13.76 -22.60 1.03
CA ARG A 21 14.94 -22.24 1.85
C ARG A 21 15.12 -20.74 2.02
N ASN A 22 14.79 -19.97 1.00
CA ASN A 22 14.93 -18.52 1.03
C ASN A 22 13.84 -17.86 0.17
N GLY A 23 12.59 -18.10 0.54
CA GLY A 23 11.44 -17.58 -0.19
C GLY A 23 11.14 -16.12 0.09
N LEU A 24 11.68 -15.49 1.15
CA LEU A 24 11.35 -14.11 1.46
C LEU A 24 11.89 -13.16 0.38
N ILE A 25 11.00 -12.46 -0.32
CA ILE A 25 11.34 -11.51 -1.38
C ILE A 25 11.48 -10.11 -0.80
N GLN A 26 10.46 -9.67 -0.06
CA GLN A 26 10.40 -8.31 0.46
C GLN A 26 9.51 -8.27 1.70
N THR A 27 9.85 -7.38 2.61
CA THR A 27 9.02 -7.00 3.76
C THR A 27 8.81 -5.49 3.70
N ILE A 28 7.56 -5.05 3.88
CA ILE A 28 7.15 -3.66 3.91
C ILE A 28 6.37 -3.45 5.19
N ARG A 29 6.69 -2.40 5.93
CA ARG A 29 6.02 -1.99 7.16
C ARG A 29 5.46 -0.61 7.01
N GLN A 30 4.55 -0.26 7.92
CA GLN A 30 4.22 1.13 8.17
C GLN A 30 5.52 1.94 8.37
N GLU A 31 5.60 3.12 7.77
CA GLU A 31 6.75 4.05 7.77
C GLU A 31 8.00 3.57 7.01
N ASP A 32 7.99 2.40 6.36
CA ASP A 32 9.09 2.04 5.46
C ASP A 32 9.16 2.99 4.26
N LEU A 33 10.38 3.23 3.79
CA LEU A 33 10.66 3.90 2.53
C LEU A 33 10.68 2.87 1.41
N ILE A 34 9.76 2.99 0.45
CA ILE A 34 9.75 2.16 -0.76
C ILE A 34 9.63 3.04 -2.01
N PRO A 35 10.15 2.59 -3.17
CA PRO A 35 10.03 3.36 -4.40
C PRO A 35 8.56 3.54 -4.78
N ASN A 36 8.22 4.72 -5.27
CA ASN A 36 6.95 4.99 -5.94
C ASN A 36 7.05 4.76 -7.45
N ARG A 37 5.98 5.09 -8.20
CA ARG A 37 5.98 4.89 -9.66
C ARG A 37 6.99 5.75 -10.44
N LEU A 38 7.47 6.83 -9.83
CA LEU A 38 8.44 7.76 -10.39
C LEU A 38 9.88 7.38 -10.02
N GLY A 39 10.08 6.35 -9.21
CA GLY A 39 11.40 5.88 -8.77
C GLY A 39 11.98 6.62 -7.56
N ASN A 40 11.20 7.50 -6.91
CA ASN A 40 11.60 8.13 -5.65
C ASN A 40 11.05 7.33 -4.48
N ASP A 41 11.82 7.24 -3.40
CA ASP A 41 11.37 6.61 -2.17
C ASP A 41 10.33 7.48 -1.44
N VAL A 42 9.27 6.84 -0.97
CA VAL A 42 8.16 7.46 -0.24
C VAL A 42 7.79 6.62 0.98
N PHE A 43 7.28 7.28 2.01
CA PHE A 43 6.83 6.61 3.23
C PHE A 43 5.53 5.84 2.99
N ILE A 44 5.44 4.68 3.63
CA ILE A 44 4.21 3.90 3.70
C ILE A 44 3.36 4.37 4.88
N GLU A 45 2.22 4.99 4.57
CA GLU A 45 1.33 5.57 5.59
C GLU A 45 0.03 4.77 5.81
N GLY A 46 -0.25 3.78 4.96
CA GLY A 46 -1.57 3.13 4.89
C GLY A 46 -1.60 1.65 5.32
N LEU A 47 -0.62 1.18 6.08
CA LEU A 47 -0.58 -0.20 6.59
C LEU A 47 -0.90 -0.32 8.08
N ASP A 48 -1.08 0.79 8.80
CA ASP A 48 -1.55 0.72 10.18
C ASP A 48 -2.94 0.06 10.25
N GLY A 49 -3.04 -0.98 11.07
CA GLY A 49 -4.21 -1.85 11.19
C GLY A 49 -4.53 -2.60 9.90
N ALA A 50 -3.52 -2.99 9.11
CA ALA A 50 -3.75 -3.72 7.87
C ALA A 50 -4.65 -4.96 8.08
N SER A 51 -5.78 -4.99 7.39
CA SER A 51 -6.90 -5.88 7.74
C SER A 51 -7.28 -6.88 6.64
N ALA A 52 -7.10 -6.50 5.37
CA ALA A 52 -7.34 -7.37 4.23
C ALA A 52 -6.47 -6.98 3.04
N LEU A 53 -6.23 -7.96 2.16
CA LEU A 53 -5.56 -7.76 0.88
C LEU A 53 -6.29 -8.45 -0.28
N ALA A 54 -6.08 -7.94 -1.48
CA ALA A 54 -6.52 -8.56 -2.73
C ALA A 54 -5.49 -8.34 -3.84
N VAL A 55 -5.37 -9.29 -4.75
CA VAL A 55 -4.50 -9.20 -5.94
C VAL A 55 -5.39 -9.03 -7.17
N SER A 56 -4.99 -8.19 -8.12
CA SER A 56 -5.68 -8.06 -9.40
C SER A 56 -5.59 -9.34 -10.23
N ASN A 57 -6.58 -9.61 -11.08
CA ASN A 57 -6.61 -10.83 -11.91
C ASN A 57 -5.42 -10.96 -12.87
N ASP A 58 -4.78 -9.85 -13.20
CA ASP A 58 -3.58 -9.78 -14.06
C ASP A 58 -2.26 -9.88 -13.27
N ASP A 59 -2.33 -10.09 -11.95
CA ASP A 59 -1.18 -10.24 -11.05
C ASP A 59 -0.24 -9.00 -11.00
N ARG A 60 -0.73 -7.84 -11.47
CA ARG A 60 0.05 -6.59 -11.51
C ARG A 60 -0.13 -5.71 -10.28
N PHE A 61 -1.25 -5.79 -9.59
CA PHE A 61 -1.56 -4.90 -8.47
C PHE A 61 -1.94 -5.68 -7.21
N LEU A 62 -1.47 -5.17 -6.07
CA LEU A 62 -1.86 -5.62 -4.74
C LEU A 62 -2.54 -4.46 -4.02
N TYR A 63 -3.70 -4.73 -3.44
CA TYR A 63 -4.52 -3.79 -2.69
C TYR A 63 -4.50 -4.19 -1.23
N VAL A 64 -4.22 -3.25 -0.32
CA VAL A 64 -4.24 -3.49 1.13
C VAL A 64 -5.12 -2.45 1.82
N THR A 65 -6.00 -2.90 2.71
CA THR A 65 -6.84 -2.02 3.51
C THR A 65 -6.23 -1.81 4.89
N GLY A 66 -5.97 -0.57 5.26
CA GLY A 66 -5.49 -0.18 6.59
C GLY A 66 -6.67 0.29 7.45
N GLN A 67 -7.08 -0.52 8.43
CA GLN A 67 -8.25 -0.23 9.26
C GLN A 67 -8.03 0.98 10.17
N ASN A 68 -6.86 1.09 10.80
CA ASN A 68 -6.57 2.20 11.71
C ASN A 68 -6.28 3.49 10.94
N SER A 69 -5.65 3.37 9.77
CA SER A 69 -5.35 4.49 8.89
C SER A 69 -6.53 4.95 8.03
N ASN A 70 -7.65 4.21 8.01
CA ASN A 70 -8.78 4.39 7.10
C ASN A 70 -8.32 4.52 5.64
N THR A 71 -7.48 3.60 5.17
CA THR A 71 -6.88 3.70 3.83
C THR A 71 -7.05 2.45 2.96
N LEU A 72 -6.92 2.66 1.65
CA LEU A 72 -6.61 1.65 0.66
C LEU A 72 -5.26 1.98 0.04
N THR A 73 -4.26 1.14 0.32
CA THR A 73 -2.92 1.25 -0.25
C THR A 73 -2.81 0.36 -1.49
N VAL A 74 -2.34 0.93 -2.59
CA VAL A 74 -2.17 0.25 -3.88
C VAL A 74 -0.70 0.09 -4.17
N PHE A 75 -0.28 -1.14 -4.44
CA PHE A 75 1.06 -1.50 -4.85
C PHE A 75 1.06 -2.06 -6.26
N GLU A 76 2.14 -1.82 -6.99
CA GLU A 76 2.39 -2.46 -8.29
C GLU A 76 3.53 -3.46 -8.17
N ARG A 77 3.27 -4.67 -8.65
CA ARG A 77 4.26 -5.75 -8.67
C ARG A 77 5.24 -5.56 -9.82
N GLN A 78 6.52 -5.65 -9.50
CA GLN A 78 7.62 -5.53 -10.44
C GLN A 78 8.02 -6.90 -11.00
N ALA A 79 8.84 -6.90 -12.06
CA ALA A 79 9.31 -8.12 -12.71
C ALA A 79 10.17 -9.00 -11.79
N ASP A 80 10.87 -8.39 -10.82
CA ASP A 80 11.63 -9.07 -9.77
C ASP A 80 10.76 -9.49 -8.57
N GLN A 81 9.44 -9.36 -8.69
CA GLN A 81 8.42 -9.73 -7.71
C GLN A 81 8.38 -8.82 -6.47
N THR A 82 9.16 -7.74 -6.44
CA THR A 82 9.04 -6.67 -5.44
C THR A 82 7.81 -5.81 -5.72
N LEU A 83 7.44 -4.99 -4.74
CA LEU A 83 6.36 -4.02 -4.82
C LEU A 83 6.92 -2.59 -4.78
N ARG A 84 6.28 -1.72 -5.56
CA ARG A 84 6.42 -0.27 -5.48
C ARG A 84 5.09 0.38 -5.13
N LEU A 85 5.11 1.53 -4.46
CA LEU A 85 3.89 2.27 -4.14
C LEU A 85 3.29 2.89 -5.41
N VAL A 86 1.98 2.68 -5.60
CA VAL A 86 1.19 3.38 -6.62
C VAL A 86 0.51 4.59 -6.00
N GLU A 87 -0.28 4.37 -4.95
CA GLU A 87 -1.07 5.40 -4.29
C GLU A 87 -1.60 4.89 -2.94
N THR A 88 -1.83 5.80 -2.00
CA THR A 88 -2.57 5.54 -0.76
C THR A 88 -3.81 6.42 -0.73
N LEU A 89 -4.98 5.80 -0.78
CA LEU A 89 -6.28 6.48 -0.78
C LEU A 89 -6.83 6.53 0.64
N LYS A 90 -7.01 7.73 1.22
CA LYS A 90 -7.72 7.89 2.50
C LYS A 90 -9.22 7.86 2.27
N MET A 91 -9.89 6.92 2.92
CA MET A 91 -11.35 6.78 2.95
C MET A 91 -11.93 7.69 4.04
N GLU A 92 -11.72 8.99 3.87
CA GLU A 92 -12.38 10.01 4.67
C GLU A 92 -13.44 10.72 3.83
N TRP A 93 -14.52 11.14 4.48
CA TRP A 93 -15.47 12.04 3.85
C TRP A 93 -14.77 13.36 3.57
N ARG A 94 -14.22 13.50 2.36
CA ARG A 94 -13.81 14.79 1.83
C ARG A 94 -15.07 15.62 1.57
N VAL A 95 -15.59 16.27 2.61
CA VAL A 95 -16.41 17.44 2.38
C VAL A 95 -15.43 18.50 1.89
N SER A 96 -15.28 18.64 0.58
CA SER A 96 -14.60 19.80 0.00
C SER A 96 -15.50 21.03 0.21
N VAL A 97 -15.53 21.56 1.43
CA VAL A 97 -16.11 22.88 1.74
C VAL A 97 -15.23 23.99 1.16
N ASP A 98 -13.95 23.73 0.95
CA ASP A 98 -12.95 24.77 0.72
C ASP A 98 -12.84 25.29 -0.72
N SER A 99 -13.62 24.79 -1.68
CA SER A 99 -13.60 25.33 -3.05
C SER A 99 -14.61 26.45 -3.31
N TRP A 100 -15.63 26.61 -2.46
CA TRP A 100 -16.71 27.60 -2.67
C TRP A 100 -16.53 28.90 -1.88
N LEU A 101 -15.75 28.90 -0.78
CA LEU A 101 -15.51 30.10 0.01
C LEU A 101 -14.38 30.98 -0.52
N GLN A 102 -13.45 30.42 -1.31
CA GLN A 102 -12.29 31.17 -1.83
C GLN A 102 -12.59 31.97 -3.10
N ARG A 103 -13.76 31.77 -3.74
CA ARG A 103 -14.24 32.55 -4.91
C ARG A 103 -15.14 33.73 -4.55
N GLN A 104 -15.62 33.84 -3.31
CA GLN A 104 -16.51 34.92 -2.87
C GLN A 104 -15.74 36.12 -2.30
N LEU A 105 -14.40 36.05 -2.26
CA LEU A 105 -13.52 37.10 -1.72
C LEU A 105 -12.54 37.70 -2.74
N ASN A 106 -12.74 37.46 -4.04
CA ASN A 106 -12.02 38.17 -5.12
C ASN A 106 -13.01 38.83 -6.08
#